data_AF-A0A352T3N9-F1
#
_entry.id   AF-A0A352T3N9-F1
#
_cell.length_a   1.000
_cell.length_b   1.000
_cell.length_c   1.000
_cell.angle_alpha   90.00
_cell.angle_beta   90.00
_cell.angle_gamma   90.00
#
_symmetry.space_group_name_H-M   'P 1'
#
loop_
_entity.id
_entity.type
_entity.pdbx_description
1 polymer ?
#
loop_
_entity_poly.entity_id
_entity_poly.type
_entity_poly.pdbx_seq_one_letter_code
_entity_poly.pdbx_strand_id
1 'polypeptide(L)'
;MQQLEGYGLKMTTELEGCVSDMCNISEAILERALEEGLEKGLEQGIEQNQLDNIVKLMKKLSLTEEEAMDMLDIAEENRTRYHDILKK
;
A
#
# COMPACT_ATOMS: atom_id res chain seq x y z
N MET A 1 -8.78 -29.90 -23.67
CA MET A 1 -7.40 -30.10 -24.13
C MET A 1 -7.21 -30.11 -25.66
N GLN A 2 -8.21 -29.76 -26.49
CA GLN A 2 -8.03 -29.65 -27.97
C GLN A 2 -7.57 -28.27 -28.46
N GLN A 3 -7.55 -27.24 -27.59
CA GLN A 3 -7.35 -25.86 -28.04
C GLN A 3 -5.89 -25.52 -28.34
N LEU A 4 -4.91 -26.21 -27.74
CA LEU A 4 -3.48 -25.92 -27.94
C LEU A 4 -2.91 -26.53 -29.23
N GLU A 5 -3.49 -27.62 -29.73
CA GLU A 5 -3.15 -28.18 -31.04
C GLU A 5 -3.46 -27.20 -32.19
N GLY A 6 -4.50 -26.36 -32.02
CA GLY A 6 -4.84 -25.28 -32.96
C GLY A 6 -3.79 -24.18 -33.08
N TYR A 7 -2.87 -24.09 -32.11
CA TYR A 7 -1.72 -23.17 -32.13
C TYR A 7 -0.40 -23.86 -32.53
N GLY A 8 -0.44 -25.14 -32.95
CA GLY A 8 0.74 -25.87 -33.43
C GLY A 8 1.74 -26.30 -32.36
N LEU A 9 1.38 -26.19 -31.07
CA LEU A 9 2.25 -26.59 -29.96
C LEU A 9 1.97 -28.05 -29.59
N LYS A 10 2.93 -28.95 -29.83
CA LYS A 10 2.86 -30.34 -29.37
C LYS A 10 3.10 -30.40 -27.86
N MET A 11 2.08 -30.81 -27.12
CA MET A 11 2.16 -30.92 -25.66
C MET A 11 2.88 -32.22 -25.28
N THR A 12 3.94 -32.11 -24.49
CA THR A 12 4.61 -33.25 -23.84
C THR A 12 4.23 -33.26 -22.36
N THR A 13 4.33 -34.41 -21.69
CA THR A 13 3.99 -34.54 -20.26
C THR A 13 4.83 -33.61 -19.36
N GLU A 14 6.07 -33.30 -19.75
CA GLU A 14 6.90 -32.29 -19.08
C GLU A 14 6.35 -30.87 -19.29
N LEU A 15 5.89 -30.55 -20.50
CA LEU A 15 5.34 -29.23 -20.83
C LEU A 15 3.99 -28.98 -20.15
N GLU A 16 3.18 -30.03 -19.93
CA GLU A 16 1.94 -29.97 -19.13
C GLU A 16 2.24 -29.62 -17.66
N GLY A 17 3.28 -30.23 -17.08
CA GLY A 17 3.74 -29.88 -15.73
C GLY A 17 4.19 -28.42 -15.62
N CYS A 18 5.02 -27.95 -16.56
CA CYS A 18 5.49 -26.56 -16.56
C CYS A 18 4.36 -25.54 -16.72
N VAL A 19 3.36 -25.80 -17.57
CA VAL A 19 2.20 -24.91 -17.76
C VAL A 19 1.29 -24.93 -16.53
N SER A 20 1.13 -26.09 -15.89
CA SER A 20 0.39 -26.21 -14.63
C SER A 20 1.04 -25.41 -13.50
N ASP A 21 2.37 -25.42 -13.39
CA ASP A 21 3.10 -24.65 -12.38
C ASP A 21 3.03 -23.12 -12.64
N MET A 22 2.96 -22.71 -13.91
CA MET A 22 2.84 -21.29 -14.30
C MET A 22 1.45 -20.69 -14.02
N CYS A 23 0.39 -21.52 -13.98
CA CYS A 23 -0.99 -21.06 -13.77
C CYS A 23 -1.23 -20.37 -12.41
N ASN A 24 -0.31 -20.53 -11.44
CA ASN A 24 -0.42 -19.92 -10.11
C ASN A 24 0.35 -18.60 -9.96
N ILE A 25 1.11 -18.18 -10.98
CA ILE A 25 1.93 -16.95 -10.90
C ILE A 25 1.04 -15.71 -10.88
N SER A 26 -0.02 -15.67 -11.69
CA SER A 26 -0.94 -14.52 -11.71
C SER A 26 -1.71 -14.36 -10.39
N GLU A 27 -2.08 -15.47 -9.76
CA GLU A 27 -2.73 -15.46 -8.45
C GLU A 27 -1.76 -14.98 -7.37
N ALA A 28 -0.53 -15.51 -7.35
CA ALA A 28 0.51 -15.06 -6.43
C ALA A 28 0.87 -13.57 -6.60
N ILE A 29 0.91 -13.06 -7.83
CA ILE A 29 1.13 -11.62 -8.08
C ILE A 29 -0.05 -10.80 -7.55
N LEU A 30 -1.28 -11.24 -7.79
CA LEU A 30 -2.48 -10.52 -7.35
C LEU A 30 -2.57 -10.48 -5.82
N GLU A 31 -2.35 -11.61 -5.15
CA GLU A 31 -2.35 -11.69 -3.69
C GLU A 31 -1.33 -10.72 -3.08
N ARG A 32 -0.08 -10.76 -3.57
CA ARG A 32 0.97 -9.84 -3.12
C ARG A 32 0.63 -8.38 -3.38
N ALA A 33 0.09 -8.06 -4.55
CA ALA A 33 -0.28 -6.70 -4.88
C ALA A 33 -1.41 -6.17 -3.99
N LEU A 34 -2.37 -7.02 -3.64
CA LEU A 34 -3.46 -6.66 -2.72
C LEU A 34 -2.94 -6.48 -1.28
N GLU A 35 -2.06 -7.36 -0.82
CA GLU A 35 -1.44 -7.25 0.51
C GLU A 35 -0.62 -5.96 0.63
N GLU A 36 0.32 -5.74 -0.29
CA GLU A 36 1.15 -4.52 -0.31
C GLU A 36 0.31 -3.25 -0.49
N GLY A 37 -0.76 -3.32 -1.30
CA GLY A 37 -1.67 -2.20 -1.54
C GLY A 37 -2.50 -1.86 -0.30
N LEU A 38 -2.98 -2.86 0.43
CA LEU A 38 -3.74 -2.68 1.66
C LEU A 38 -2.86 -2.11 2.76
N GLU A 39 -1.64 -2.63 2.92
CA GLU A 39 -0.67 -2.14 3.91
C GLU A 39 -0.34 -0.66 3.67
N LYS A 40 0.05 -0.31 2.43
CA LYS A 40 0.34 1.09 2.05
C LYS A 40 -0.88 1.99 2.22
N GLY A 41 -2.06 1.51 1.85
CA GLY A 41 -3.31 2.27 2.00
C GLY A 41 -3.66 2.55 3.46
N LEU A 42 -3.44 1.58 4.35
CA LEU A 42 -3.67 1.76 5.78
C LEU A 42 -2.67 2.75 6.38
N GLU A 43 -1.38 2.63 6.04
CA GLU A 43 -0.33 3.55 6.51
C GLU A 43 -0.62 4.99 6.06
N GLN A 44 -0.94 5.19 4.78
CA GLN A 44 -1.32 6.51 4.25
C GLN A 44 -2.59 7.06 4.91
N GLY A 45 -3.57 6.21 5.19
CA GLY A 45 -4.80 6.60 5.87
C GLY A 45 -4.55 7.07 7.30
N ILE A 46 -3.67 6.40 8.04
CA ILE A 46 -3.27 6.78 9.39
C ILE A 46 -2.53 8.13 9.38
N GLU A 47 -1.54 8.28 8.49
CA GLU A 47 -0.79 9.54 8.33
C GLU A 47 -1.72 10.70 7.98
N GLN A 48 -2.59 10.52 6.99
CA GLN A 48 -3.54 11.57 6.60
C GLN A 48 -4.48 11.93 7.76
N ASN A 49 -4.91 10.95 8.55
CA ASN A 49 -5.75 11.21 9.72
C ASN A 49 -5.01 12.02 10.78
N GLN A 50 -3.73 11.72 11.02
CA GLN A 50 -2.90 12.47 11.97
C GLN A 50 -2.72 13.92 11.52
N LEU A 51 -2.36 14.15 10.26
CA LEU A 51 -2.25 15.50 9.68
C LEU A 51 -3.57 16.28 9.77
N ASP A 52 -4.69 15.65 9.42
CA ASP A 52 -6.01 16.26 9.54
C ASP A 52 -6.34 16.65 10.97
N ASN A 53 -5.96 15.82 11.95
CA ASN A 53 -6.19 16.09 13.36
C ASN A 53 -5.31 17.24 13.85
N ILE A 54 -4.02 17.28 13.48
CA ILE A 54 -3.12 18.40 13.77
C ILE A 54 -3.75 19.71 13.28
N VAL A 55 -4.16 19.78 12.00
CA VAL A 55 -4.79 20.97 11.41
C VAL A 55 -6.09 21.35 12.13
N LYS A 56 -6.91 20.37 12.52
CA LYS A 56 -8.16 20.61 13.27
C LYS A 56 -7.86 21.18 14.65
N LEU A 57 -6.86 20.66 15.36
CA LEU A 57 -6.44 21.15 16.67
C LEU A 57 -5.92 22.58 16.58
N MET A 58 -5.03 22.87 15.62
CA MET A 58 -4.53 24.21 15.35
C MET A 58 -5.68 25.21 15.08
N LYS A 59 -6.68 24.82 14.29
CA LYS A 59 -7.81 25.71 13.96
C LYS A 59 -8.81 25.90 15.10
N LYS A 60 -9.17 24.82 15.80
CA LYS A 60 -10.24 24.85 16.82
C LYS A 60 -9.74 25.33 18.19
N LEU A 61 -8.51 25.00 18.53
CA LEU A 61 -7.91 25.30 19.84
C LEU A 61 -6.82 26.37 19.74
N SER A 62 -6.54 26.88 18.54
CA SER A 62 -5.49 27.89 18.30
C SER A 62 -4.10 27.45 18.78
N LEU A 63 -3.85 26.14 18.78
CA LEU A 63 -2.56 25.56 19.13
C LEU A 63 -1.56 25.81 18.00
N THR A 64 -0.29 25.91 18.37
CA THR A 64 0.81 25.79 17.44
C THR A 64 0.90 24.36 16.89
N GLU A 65 1.61 24.21 15.79
CA GLU A 65 1.86 22.91 15.18
C GLU A 65 2.55 21.94 16.16
N GLU A 66 3.58 22.39 16.87
CA GLU A 66 4.31 21.58 17.83
C GLU A 66 3.44 21.15 19.01
N GLU A 67 2.62 22.06 19.55
CA GLU A 67 1.69 21.74 20.63
C GLU A 67 0.62 20.73 20.19
N ALA A 68 0.17 20.80 18.93
CA ALA A 68 -0.77 19.84 18.38
C ALA A 68 -0.12 18.47 18.15
N MET A 69 1.15 18.43 17.71
CA MET A 69 1.93 17.18 17.58
C MET A 69 2.22 16.54 18.94
N ASP A 70 2.55 17.34 19.95
CA ASP A 70 2.74 16.87 21.33
C ASP A 70 1.44 16.29 21.89
N MET A 71 0.29 16.96 21.68
CA MET A 71 -1.01 16.46 22.15
C MET A 71 -1.44 15.14 21.51
N LEU A 72 -0.94 14.84 20.30
CA LEU A 72 -1.21 13.61 19.58
C LEU A 72 -0.11 12.56 19.76
N ASP A 73 0.87 12.80 20.64
CA ASP A 73 2.04 11.94 20.87
C ASP A 73 2.74 11.52 19.56
N ILE A 74 2.89 12.45 18.62
CA ILE A 74 3.55 12.18 17.34
C ILE A 74 5.05 11.90 17.56
N ALA A 75 5.52 10.76 17.07
CA ALA A 75 6.92 10.39 17.16
C ALA A 75 7.83 11.41 16.44
N GLU A 76 8.98 11.72 17.05
CA GLU A 76 9.98 12.68 16.54
C GLU A 76 10.37 12.42 15.07
N GLU A 77 10.47 11.15 14.69
CA GLU A 77 10.81 10.71 13.33
C GLU A 77 9.83 11.25 12.27
N ASN A 78 8.56 11.42 12.63
CA ASN A 78 7.51 11.91 11.74
C ASN A 78 7.32 13.42 11.80
N ARG A 79 7.79 14.09 12.87
CA ARG A 79 7.56 15.54 13.07
C ARG A 79 8.13 16.38 11.94
N THR A 80 9.38 16.13 11.54
CA THR A 80 9.99 16.85 10.41
C THR A 80 9.21 16.65 9.11
N ARG A 81 8.78 15.41 8.83
CA ARG A 81 7.99 15.11 7.63
C ARG A 81 6.65 15.83 7.65
N TYR A 82 5.94 15.79 8.77
CA TYR A 82 4.63 16.43 8.89
C TYR A 82 4.75 17.95 8.83
N HIS A 83 5.81 18.50 9.40
CA HIS A 83 6.12 19.92 9.30
C HIS A 83 6.30 20.40 7.87
N ASP A 84 7.07 19.66 7.08
CA ASP A 84 7.28 19.99 5.67
C ASP A 84 5.97 19.88 4.86
N ILE A 85 5.09 18.94 5.21
CA ILE A 85 3.78 18.78 4.57
C ILE A 85 2.85 19.93 4.95
N LEU A 86 2.81 20.34 6.23
CA LEU A 86 1.91 21.39 6.73
C LEU A 86 2.32 22.79 6.29
N LYS A 87 3.60 23.00 5.96
CA LYS A 87 4.12 24.28 5.45
C LYS A 87 3.92 24.50 3.95
N LYS A 88 3.52 23.47 3.19
CA LYS A 88 3.19 23.59 1.76
C LYS A 88 1.79 24.17 1.57
#